data_AF-A0A838QJK7-F1
#
_entry.id   AF-A0A838QJK7-F1
#
_cell.length_a   1.000
_cell.length_b   1.000
_cell.length_c   1.000
_cell.angle_alpha   90.00
_cell.angle_beta   90.00
_cell.angle_gamma   90.00
#
_symmetry.space_group_name_H-M   'P 1'
#
loop_
_entity.id
_entity.type
_entity.pdbx_description
1 polymer ?
#
loop_
_entity_poly.entity_id
_entity_poly.type
_entity_poly.pdbx_seq_one_letter_code
_entity_poly.pdbx_strand_id
1 'polypeptide(L)'
;MSADKQGGALKPVTPARVADELRKLSSQRKDGTLDADEYEHRFARMIGELRDRRIDGSRAEILATLTPLMNEGTVSAADWQRLTRQLGLA
;
A
#
# COMPACT_ATOMS: atom_id res chain seq x y z
N MET A 1 -25.40 25.80 -12.73
CA MET A 1 -24.74 26.16 -11.46
C MET A 1 -23.96 24.93 -11.02
N SER A 2 -22.68 24.85 -11.41
CA SER A 2 -21.82 23.68 -11.15
C SER A 2 -21.27 23.80 -9.74
N ALA A 3 -21.71 22.93 -8.84
CA ALA A 3 -21.20 22.89 -7.47
C ALA A 3 -19.73 22.48 -7.47
N ASP A 4 -18.94 23.34 -6.81
CA ASP A 4 -17.58 23.20 -6.30
C ASP A 4 -16.90 21.83 -6.43
N LYS A 5 -15.93 21.75 -7.35
CA LYS A 5 -14.80 20.84 -7.22
C LYS A 5 -13.90 21.35 -6.10
N GLN A 6 -14.15 20.90 -4.87
CA GLN A 6 -13.21 21.02 -3.76
C GLN A 6 -11.95 20.20 -4.08
N GLY A 7 -11.03 20.79 -4.84
CA GLY A 7 -9.71 20.26 -5.14
C GLY A 7 -8.74 20.41 -3.97
N GLY A 8 -9.10 19.87 -2.80
CA GLY A 8 -8.13 19.69 -1.72
C GLY A 8 -7.21 18.53 -2.10
N ALA A 9 -5.91 18.80 -2.27
CA ALA A 9 -4.93 17.74 -2.45
C ALA A 9 -5.08 16.71 -1.32
N LEU A 10 -5.31 15.44 -1.66
CA LEU A 10 -5.40 14.39 -0.66
C LEU A 10 -4.10 14.36 0.14
N LYS A 11 -4.19 14.29 1.48
CA LYS A 11 -3.00 14.30 2.35
C LYS A 11 -2.11 13.08 2.03
N PRO A 12 -0.82 13.30 1.70
CA PRO A 12 0.15 12.23 1.52
C PRO A 12 0.22 11.27 2.71
N VAL A 13 0.53 10.01 2.42
CA VAL A 13 0.65 8.94 3.43
C VAL A 13 2.12 8.74 3.77
N THR A 14 2.49 8.70 5.04
CA THR A 14 3.89 8.44 5.42
C THR A 14 4.28 6.98 5.12
N PRO A 15 5.54 6.68 4.77
CA PRO A 15 6.01 5.32 4.55
C PRO A 15 5.71 4.36 5.71
N ALA A 16 5.84 4.84 6.95
CA ALA A 16 5.52 4.07 8.15
C ALA A 16 4.04 3.67 8.20
N ARG A 17 3.14 4.59 7.83
CA ARG A 17 1.71 4.29 7.78
C ARG A 17 1.38 3.26 6.69
N VAL A 18 2.05 3.33 5.54
CA VAL A 18 1.94 2.30 4.49
C VAL A 18 2.41 0.94 5.01
N ALA A 19 3.53 0.89 5.72
CA ALA A 19 4.05 -0.34 6.30
C ALA A 19 3.06 -0.98 7.29
N ASP A 20 2.44 -0.18 8.15
CA ASP A 20 1.48 -0.67 9.13
C ASP A 20 0.22 -1.24 8.47
N GLU A 21 -0.32 -0.55 7.46
CA GLU A 21 -1.49 -1.02 6.71
C GLU A 21 -1.19 -2.29 5.94
N LEU A 22 -0.04 -2.34 5.26
CA LEU A 22 0.42 -3.50 4.50
C LEU A 22 0.69 -4.70 5.41
N ARG A 23 1.33 -4.50 6.56
CA ARG A 23 1.56 -5.54 7.58
C ARG A 23 0.23 -6.10 8.06
N LYS A 24 -0.72 -5.24 8.45
CA LYS A 24 -2.03 -5.67 8.93
C LYS A 24 -2.77 -6.49 7.88
N LEU A 25 -2.86 -5.98 6.65
CA LEU A 25 -3.59 -6.65 5.58
C LEU A 25 -2.98 -8.01 5.21
N SER A 26 -1.64 -8.07 5.14
CA SER A 26 -0.94 -9.31 4.78
C SER A 26 -1.00 -10.36 5.90
N SER A 27 -0.92 -9.93 7.16
CA SER A 27 -1.10 -10.83 8.32
C SER A 27 -2.50 -11.43 8.35
N GLN A 28 -3.54 -10.64 8.05
CA GLN A 28 -4.92 -11.12 7.99
C GLN A 28 -5.16 -12.17 6.89
N ARG A 29 -4.39 -12.13 5.80
CA ARG A 29 -4.40 -13.23 4.82
C ARG A 29 -3.68 -14.45 5.37
N LYS A 30 -2.51 -14.25 6.00
CA LYS A 30 -1.66 -15.33 6.50
C LYS A 30 -2.30 -16.13 7.63
N ASP A 31 -3.05 -15.47 8.50
CA ASP A 31 -3.77 -16.10 9.60
C ASP A 31 -5.16 -16.66 9.20
N GLY A 32 -5.57 -16.45 7.94
CA GLY A 32 -6.86 -16.93 7.41
C GLY A 32 -8.06 -16.06 7.78
N THR A 33 -7.86 -14.88 8.38
CA THR A 33 -8.94 -13.92 8.66
C THR A 33 -9.59 -13.40 7.38
N LEU A 34 -8.81 -13.20 6.32
CA LEU A 34 -9.29 -12.84 4.99
C LEU A 34 -9.09 -14.01 4.04
N ASP A 35 -10.14 -14.31 3.28
CA ASP A 35 -10.01 -15.20 2.12
C ASP A 35 -9.22 -14.53 0.99
N ALA A 36 -8.96 -15.30 -0.07
CA ALA A 36 -8.15 -14.84 -1.20
C ALA A 36 -8.80 -13.68 -1.98
N ASP A 37 -10.12 -13.72 -2.17
CA ASP A 37 -10.86 -12.73 -2.95
C ASP A 37 -10.98 -11.40 -2.18
N GLU A 38 -11.25 -11.49 -0.88
CA GLU A 38 -11.32 -10.32 0.00
C GLU A 38 -9.94 -9.66 0.17
N TYR A 39 -8.88 -10.47 0.34
CA TYR A 39 -7.52 -9.95 0.37
C TYR A 39 -7.17 -9.23 -0.94
N GLU A 40 -7.45 -9.86 -2.09
CA GLU A 40 -7.16 -9.29 -3.40
C GLU A 40 -7.87 -7.94 -3.59
N HIS A 41 -9.15 -7.87 -3.25
CA HIS A 41 -9.93 -6.63 -3.34
C HIS A 41 -9.35 -5.52 -2.46
N ARG A 42 -9.07 -5.83 -1.18
CA ARG A 42 -8.52 -4.85 -0.23
C ARG A 42 -7.11 -4.40 -0.61
N PHE A 43 -6.28 -5.31 -1.12
CA PHE A 43 -4.92 -5.01 -1.56
C PHE A 43 -4.91 -4.10 -2.79
N ALA A 44 -5.74 -4.41 -3.80
CA ALA A 44 -5.91 -3.58 -4.97
C ALA A 44 -6.42 -2.17 -4.62
N ARG A 45 -7.39 -2.09 -3.70
CA ARG A 45 -7.92 -0.81 -3.19
C ARG A 45 -6.82 0.01 -2.50
N MET A 46 -6.05 -0.59 -1.61
CA MET A 46 -4.94 0.07 -0.91
C MET A 46 -3.93 0.66 -1.90
N ILE A 47 -3.54 -0.08 -2.95
CA ILE A 47 -2.62 0.45 -3.97
C ILE A 47 -3.23 1.65 -4.71
N GLY A 48 -4.52 1.59 -5.06
CA GLY A 48 -5.24 2.71 -5.67
C GLY A 48 -5.19 3.97 -4.79
N GLU A 49 -5.55 3.82 -3.52
CA GLU A 49 -5.53 4.93 -2.55
C GLU A 49 -4.12 5.53 -2.37
N LEU A 50 -3.07 4.69 -2.33
CA LEU A 50 -1.68 5.16 -2.24
C LEU A 50 -1.23 5.93 -3.49
N ARG A 51 -1.70 5.53 -4.68
CA ARG A 51 -1.41 6.25 -5.93
C ARG A 51 -2.07 7.62 -5.95
N ASP A 52 -3.32 7.70 -5.49
CA ASP A 52 -4.09 8.95 -5.47
C ASP A 52 -3.55 9.93 -4.43
N ARG A 53 -3.17 9.42 -3.25
CA ARG A 53 -2.67 10.25 -2.13
C ARG A 53 -1.19 10.59 -2.21
N ARG A 54 -0.41 9.78 -2.93
CA ARG A 54 1.06 9.74 -2.87
C ARG A 54 1.60 9.30 -1.50
N ILE A 55 2.84 8.84 -1.50
CA ILE A 55 3.58 8.49 -0.30
C ILE A 55 4.57 9.62 -0.01
N ASP A 56 4.59 10.10 1.22
CA ASP A 56 5.40 11.22 1.70
C ASP A 56 6.84 10.79 1.95
N GLY A 57 7.66 10.82 0.90
CA GLY A 57 9.08 10.47 0.97
C GLY A 57 9.68 10.18 -0.39
N SER A 58 11.01 10.11 -0.41
CA SER A 58 11.77 9.64 -1.56
C SER A 58 11.55 8.14 -1.80
N ARG A 59 11.78 7.69 -3.04
CA ARG A 59 11.74 6.26 -3.40
C ARG A 59 12.62 5.40 -2.47
N ALA A 60 13.80 5.92 -2.09
CA ALA A 60 14.72 5.22 -1.20
C ALA A 60 14.15 5.05 0.23
N GLU A 61 13.56 6.11 0.79
CA GLU A 61 12.93 6.06 2.12
C GLU A 61 11.71 5.12 2.14
N ILE A 62 10.90 5.15 1.09
CA ILE A 62 9.76 4.25 0.93
C ILE A 62 10.23 2.80 0.88
N LEU A 63 11.19 2.48 0.01
CA LEU A 63 11.72 1.13 -0.10
C LEU A 63 12.39 0.66 1.20
N ALA A 64 13.20 1.51 1.85
CA ALA A 64 13.83 1.18 3.12
C ALA A 64 12.81 0.85 4.21
N THR A 65 11.67 1.56 4.23
CA THR A 65 10.59 1.33 5.20
C THR A 65 9.79 0.06 4.90
N LEU A 66 9.55 -0.27 3.63
CA LEU A 66 8.69 -1.40 3.25
C LEU A 66 9.44 -2.73 3.09
N THR A 67 10.72 -2.71 2.72
CA THR A 67 11.54 -3.91 2.45
C THR A 67 11.58 -4.92 3.60
N PRO A 68 11.64 -4.51 4.90
CA PRO A 68 11.58 -5.46 6.02
C PRO A 68 10.35 -6.38 5.97
N LEU A 69 9.19 -5.89 5.53
CA LEU A 69 7.97 -6.70 5.44
C LEU A 69 8.09 -7.86 4.44
N MET A 70 8.82 -7.65 3.35
CA MET A 70 9.12 -8.69 2.37
C MET A 70 10.18 -9.66 2.91
N ASN A 71 11.26 -9.14 3.49
CA ASN A 71 12.34 -9.95 4.05
C ASN A 71 11.87 -10.87 5.19
N GLU A 72 10.93 -10.40 6.02
CA GLU A 72 10.30 -11.17 7.09
C GLU A 72 9.24 -12.18 6.58
N GLY A 73 8.89 -12.13 5.29
CA GLY A 73 7.84 -12.95 4.71
C GLY A 73 6.43 -12.58 5.19
N THR A 74 6.25 -11.36 5.70
CA THR A 74 4.92 -10.81 6.01
C THR A 74 4.18 -10.51 4.71
N VAL A 75 4.86 -9.91 3.73
CA VAL A 75 4.36 -9.67 2.38
C VAL A 75 4.97 -10.72 1.45
N SER A 76 4.13 -11.41 0.67
CA SER A 76 4.63 -12.40 -0.28
C SER A 76 5.49 -11.75 -1.38
N ALA A 77 6.42 -12.49 -1.97
CA ALA A 77 7.24 -11.98 -3.07
C ALA A 77 6.39 -11.49 -4.27
N ALA A 78 5.27 -12.17 -4.56
CA ALA A 78 4.36 -11.78 -5.63
C ALA A 78 3.65 -10.44 -5.32
N ASP A 79 3.16 -10.28 -4.10
CA ASP A 79 2.50 -9.03 -3.67
C ASP A 79 3.51 -7.87 -3.61
N TRP A 80 4.74 -8.13 -3.18
CA TRP A 80 5.83 -7.17 -3.20
C TRP A 80 6.14 -6.65 -4.61
N GLN A 81 6.30 -7.56 -5.58
CA GLN A 81 6.55 -7.20 -6.97
C GLN A 81 5.40 -6.38 -7.55
N ARG A 82 4.16 -6.78 -7.26
CA ARG A 82 2.97 -6.02 -7.70
C ARG A 82 2.92 -4.64 -7.07
N LEU A 83 3.11 -4.53 -5.76
CA LEU A 83 3.10 -3.27 -5.01
C LEU A 83 4.14 -2.30 -5.57
N THR A 84 5.40 -2.73 -5.64
CA THR A 84 6.52 -1.88 -6.07
C THR A 84 6.36 -1.45 -7.53
N ARG A 85 5.90 -2.33 -8.42
CA ARG A 85 5.62 -1.99 -9.82
C ARG A 85 4.48 -0.98 -9.95
N GLN A 86 3.35 -1.19 -9.26
CA GLN A 86 2.18 -0.31 -9.39
C GLN A 86 2.37 1.07 -8.73
N LEU A 87 3.28 1.16 -7.76
CA LEU A 87 3.67 2.42 -7.12
C LEU A 87 4.88 3.10 -7.80
N GLY A 88 5.48 2.50 -8.83
CA GLY A 88 6.67 3.06 -9.51
C GLY A 88 7.94 3.06 -8.65
N LEU A 89 8.04 2.09 -7.73
CA LEU A 89 9.18 1.89 -6.82
C LEU A 89 10.17 0.84 -7.32
N ALA A 90 9.81 0.06 -8.35
CA ALA A 90 10.67 -0.92 -9.03
C ALA A 90 11.36 -0.28 -10.25
#